data_AF-A0A964JX84-F1
#
_entry.id   AF-A0A964JX84-F1
#
_cell.length_a   1.000
_cell.length_b   1.000
_cell.length_c   1.000
_cell.angle_alpha   90.00
_cell.angle_beta   90.00
_cell.angle_gamma   90.00
#
_symmetry.space_group_name_H-M   'P 1'
#
loop_
_entity.id
_entity.type
_entity.pdbx_description
1 polymer ?
#
loop_
_entity_poly.entity_id
_entity_poly.type
_entity_poly.pdbx_seq_one_letter_code
_entity_poly.pdbx_strand_id
1 'polypeptide(L)' 'SCGKCTPCRIGSVRGTETMDKIIAGDRAEANLALITDLCQTLKFGSLCALGGFTPYPVMSAIKHFPEDFTRPRLVAAA' A
#
# COMPACT_ATOMS: atom_id res chain seq x y z
N SER A 1 -9.05 10.34 -0.55
CA SER A 1 -10.03 9.92 0.47
C SER A 1 -10.95 11.09 0.80
N CYS A 2 -12.26 10.87 1.01
CA CYS A 2 -13.19 11.93 1.47
C CYS A 2 -13.35 11.96 3.01
N GLY A 3 -12.68 11.07 3.74
CA GLY A 3 -12.63 11.08 5.20
C GLY A 3 -13.82 10.45 5.94
N LYS A 4 -14.87 10.00 5.26
CA LYS A 4 -16.12 9.55 5.91
C LYS A 4 -16.02 8.21 6.67
N CYS A 5 -15.19 7.27 6.22
CA CYS A 5 -14.99 5.98 6.89
C CYS A 5 -13.54 5.82 7.36
N THR A 6 -13.36 5.31 8.58
CA THR A 6 -12.03 5.08 9.19
C THR A 6 -11.06 4.28 8.32
N PRO A 7 -11.44 3.13 7.71
CA PRO A 7 -10.51 2.36 6.89
C PRO A 7 -9.99 3.15 5.68
N CYS A 8 -10.81 3.93 4.99
CA CYS A 8 -10.35 4.78 3.87
C CYS A 8 -9.68 6.08 4.35
N ARG A 9 -10.06 6.64 5.50
CA ARG A 9 -9.45 7.90 6.01
C ARG A 9 -8.05 7.65 6.55
N ILE A 10 -7.92 6.71 7.48
CA ILE A 10 -6.66 6.43 8.18
C ILE A 10 -5.84 5.43 7.39
N GLY A 11 -6.49 4.40 6.82
CA GLY A 11 -5.77 3.35 6.11
C GLY A 11 -5.08 3.84 4.84
N SER A 12 -5.61 4.84 4.13
CA SER A 12 -4.87 5.44 3.00
C SER A 12 -3.59 6.14 3.44
N VAL A 13 -3.61 6.85 4.58
CA VAL A 13 -2.42 7.54 5.12
C VAL A 13 -1.39 6.52 5.61
N ARG A 14 -1.84 5.53 6.40
CA ARG A 14 -0.97 4.43 6.87
C ARG A 14 -0.40 3.61 5.71
N GLY A 15 -1.15 3.52 4.61
CA GLY A 15 -0.70 2.88 3.37
C GLY A 15 0.48 3.60 2.74
N THR A 16 0.40 4.93 2.60
CA THR A 16 1.52 5.76 2.11
C THR A 16 2.74 5.63 3.02
N GLU A 17 2.57 5.79 4.34
CA GLU A 17 3.68 5.69 5.30
C GLU A 17 4.37 4.30 5.27
N THR A 18 3.59 3.24 5.07
CA THR A 18 4.13 1.87 4.96
C THR A 18 4.87 1.68 3.63
N MET A 19 4.37 2.26 2.54
CA MET A 19 5.06 2.26 1.25
C MET A 19 6.38 3.03 1.29
N ASP A 20 6.42 4.17 1.98
CA ASP A 20 7.66 4.95 2.15
C ASP A 20 8.74 4.12 2.86
N LYS A 21 8.36 3.32 3.86
CA LYS A 21 9.29 2.39 4.54
C LYS A 21 9.80 1.30 3.60
N ILE A 22 8.93 0.74 2.76
CA ILE A 22 9.34 -0.27 1.76
C ILE A 22 10.32 0.36 0.76
N ILE A 23 10.03 1.56 0.26
CA ILE A 23 10.91 2.30 -0.66
C ILE A 23 12.27 2.60 0.00
N ALA A 24 12.29 2.89 1.30
CA ALA A 24 13.52 3.11 2.07
C ALA A 24 14.28 1.82 2.42
N GLY A 25 13.74 0.64 2.11
CA GLY A 25 14.32 -0.66 2.47
C GLY A 25 14.21 -1.01 3.95
N ASP A 26 13.43 -0.27 4.74
CA ASP A 26 13.18 -0.58 6.14
C ASP A 26 12.26 -1.80 6.23
N ARG A 27 12.78 -2.93 6.72
CA ARG A 27 12.03 -4.17 7.01
C ARG A 27 11.03 -4.52 5.89
N ALA A 28 11.49 -4.51 4.64
CA ALA A 28 10.63 -4.57 3.45
C ALA A 28 9.62 -5.72 3.48
N GLU A 29 10.03 -6.93 3.86
CA GLU A 29 9.14 -8.10 3.95
C GLU A 29 8.02 -7.92 4.99
N ALA A 30 8.35 -7.42 6.18
CA ALA A 30 7.35 -7.16 7.22
C ALA A 30 6.38 -6.04 6.82
N ASN A 31 6.88 -5.00 6.16
CA ASN A 31 6.05 -3.92 5.67
C ASN A 31 5.19 -4.34 4.45
N LEU A 32 5.66 -5.27 3.62
CA LEU A 32 4.88 -5.90 2.55
C LEU A 32 3.72 -6.75 3.09
N ALA A 33 3.94 -7.48 4.19
CA ALA A 33 2.86 -8.17 4.87
C ALA A 33 1.83 -7.18 5.45
N LEU A 34 2.32 -6.12 6.13
CA LEU A 34 1.48 -5.08 6.73
C LEU A 34 0.62 -4.34 5.70
N ILE A 35 1.21 -3.90 4.58
CA ILE A 35 0.45 -3.20 3.55
C ILE A 35 -0.60 -4.11 2.90
N THR A 36 -0.31 -5.40 2.75
CA THR A 36 -1.25 -6.36 2.15
C THR A 36 -2.48 -6.55 3.03
N ASP A 37 -2.29 -6.68 4.34
CA ASP A 37 -3.39 -6.74 5.32
C ASP A 37 -4.20 -5.43 5.36
N LEU A 38 -3.50 -4.30 5.37
CA LEU A 38 -4.14 -2.99 5.30
C LEU A 38 -4.98 -2.86 4.03
N CYS A 39 -4.48 -3.32 2.89
CA CYS A 39 -5.22 -3.32 1.63
C CYS A 39 -6.50 -4.17 1.70
N GLN A 40 -6.50 -5.31 2.41
CA GLN A 40 -7.74 -6.07 2.65
C GLN A 40 -8.72 -5.26 3.52
N THR A 41 -8.22 -4.60 4.55
CA THR A 41 -9.03 -3.74 5.43
C THR A 41 -9.68 -2.59 4.66
N LEU A 42 -8.97 -1.94 3.73
CA LEU A 42 -9.57 -0.91 2.87
C LEU A 42 -10.61 -1.51 1.92
N LYS A 43 -10.30 -2.66 1.31
CA LYS A 43 -11.16 -3.32 0.31
C LYS A 43 -12.53 -3.69 0.89
N PHE A 44 -12.55 -4.30 2.08
CA PHE A 44 -13.77 -4.82 2.67
C PHE A 44 -14.39 -3.93 3.74
N GLY A 45 -13.61 -3.03 4.36
CA GLY A 45 -14.07 -2.16 5.43
C GLY A 45 -14.57 -0.79 4.97
N SER A 46 -14.28 -0.37 3.74
CA SER A 46 -14.66 0.96 3.26
C SER A 46 -16.15 1.07 2.93
N LEU A 47 -16.76 2.19 3.31
CA LEU A 47 -18.20 2.44 3.11
C LEU A 47 -18.61 2.62 1.64
N CYS A 48 -17.68 2.99 0.76
CA CYS A 48 -17.96 3.26 -0.65
C CYS A 48 -16.93 2.59 -1.58
N ALA A 49 -17.30 2.46 -2.84
CA ALA A 49 -16.47 1.84 -3.88
C ALA A 49 -15.09 2.51 -4.03
N LEU A 50 -15.00 3.84 -3.89
CA LEU A 50 -13.72 4.54 -3.95
C LEU A 50 -12.74 4.02 -2.88
N GLY A 51 -13.20 3.87 -1.64
CA GLY A 51 -12.36 3.33 -0.57
C GLY A 51 -12.00 1.86 -0.82
N GLY A 52 -12.96 1.06 -1.29
CA GLY A 52 -12.75 -0.35 -1.61
C GLY A 52 -11.80 -0.61 -2.79
N PHE A 53 -11.72 0.32 -3.75
CA PHE A 53 -10.86 0.21 -4.94
C PHE A 53 -9.51 0.92 -4.79
N THR A 54 -9.37 1.82 -3.81
CA THR A 54 -8.07 2.44 -3.46
C THR A 54 -6.93 1.43 -3.30
N PRO A 55 -7.09 0.24 -2.67
CA PRO A 55 -6.01 -0.72 -2.55
C PRO A 55 -5.68 -1.51 -3.83
N TYR A 56 -6.49 -1.43 -4.89
CA TYR A 56 -6.32 -2.29 -6.07
C TYR A 56 -5.02 -2.04 -6.83
N PRO A 57 -4.59 -0.79 -7.10
CA PRO A 57 -3.31 -0.55 -7.76
C PRO A 57 -2.13 -1.08 -6.96
N VAL A 58 -2.15 -0.95 -5.63
CA VAL A 58 -1.08 -1.43 -4.74
C VAL A 58 -1.01 -2.96 -4.77
N MET A 59 -2.14 -3.64 -4.59
CA MET A 59 -2.21 -5.10 -4.67
C MET A 59 -1.82 -5.63 -6.06
N SER A 60 -2.21 -4.92 -7.12
CA SER A 60 -1.83 -5.25 -8.50
C SER A 60 -0.31 -5.17 -8.67
N ALA A 61 0.30 -4.06 -8.22
CA ALA A 61 1.74 -3.88 -8.30
C ALA A 61 2.50 -4.97 -7.55
N ILE A 62 2.12 -5.26 -6.30
CA ILE A 62 2.76 -6.32 -5.49
C ILE A 62 2.60 -7.70 -6.16
N LYS A 63 1.43 -7.99 -6.72
CA LYS A 63 1.15 -9.29 -7.35
C LYS A 63 1.92 -9.49 -8.66
N HIS A 64 1.99 -8.45 -9.49
CA HIS A 64 2.50 -8.55 -10.85
C HIS A 64 3.97 -8.16 -10.98
N PHE A 65 4.51 -7.39 -10.03
CA PHE A 65 5.89 -6.92 -9.99
C PHE A 65 6.51 -7.07 -8.59
N PRO A 66 6.47 -8.27 -7.97
CA PRO A 66 6.99 -8.49 -6.60
C PRO A 66 8.49 -8.16 -6.46
N GLU A 67 9.25 -8.30 -7.54
CA GLU A 67 10.68 -7.98 -7.57
C GLU A 67 10.99 -6.49 -7.32
N ASP A 68 10.05 -5.58 -7.63
CA ASP A 68 10.24 -4.15 -7.45
C ASP A 68 10.22 -3.74 -5.97
N PHE A 69 9.65 -4.58 -5.10
CA PHE A 69 9.52 -4.31 -3.66
C PHE A 69 10.61 -4.98 -2.81
N THR A 70 11.47 -5.80 -3.43
CA THR A 70 12.56 -6.51 -2.75
C THR A 70 13.94 -6.07 -3.23
N ARG A 71 14.01 -5.32 -4.33
CA ARG A 71 15.26 -4.81 -4.89
C ARG A 71 15.59 -3.41 -4.34
N PRO A 72 16.88 -3.12 -4.08
CA PRO A 72 17.32 -1.76 -3.81
C PRO A 72 16.94 -0.85 -4.99
N ARG A 73 16.45 0.35 -4.69
CA ARG A 73 16.10 1.35 -5.72
C ARG A 73 17.30 1.58 -6.63
N LEU A 74 17.16 1.24 -7.90
CA LEU A 74 18.04 1.73 -8.94
C LEU A 74 17.77 3.24 -9.05
N VAL A 75 18.73 4.05 -8.60
CA VAL A 75 18.68 5.49 -8.83
C VAL A 75 18.81 5.68 -10.34
N ALA A 76 17.74 6.12 -11.00
CA ALA A 76 17.81 6.48 -12.41
C ALA A 76 18.95 7.47 -12.59
N ALA A 77 19.89 7.15 -13.50
CA ALA A 77 20.96 8.06 -13.86
C ALA A 77 20.32 9.36 -14.35
N ALA A 78 20.64 10.46 -13.65
CA ALA A 78 20.15 11.81 -13.94
C ALA A 78 20.71 12.34 -15.26
#